data_AF-A0A842NG45-F1
#
_entry.id   AF-A0A842NG45-F1
#
_cell.length_a   1.000
_cell.length_b   1.000
_cell.length_c   1.000
_cell.angle_alpha   90.00
_cell.angle_beta   90.00
_cell.angle_gamma   90.00
#
_symmetry.space_group_name_H-M   'P 1'
#
loop_
_entity.id
_entity.type
_entity.pdbx_description
1 polymer ?
#
loop_
_entity_poly.entity_id
_entity_poly.type
_entity_poly.pdbx_seq_one_letter_code
_entity_poly.pdbx_strand_id
1 'polypeptide(L)'
;MTNDNEIIVRARDFKMGPDVEHYVETLKKNGTLEKLSQENNLNVESIKNTSLGKMCDIFAEETGHKLEVSDIIIFGETGTFEIYVGGGGD
;
A
#
# COMPACT_ATOMS: atom_id res chain seq x y z
N MET A 1 -6.62 20.19 1.53
CA MET A 1 -5.32 19.95 2.18
C MET A 1 -4.99 18.53 1.79
N THR A 2 -4.22 18.38 0.72
CA THR A 2 -3.79 17.08 0.19
C THR A 2 -2.68 16.63 1.13
N ASN A 3 -2.84 15.51 1.82
CA ASN A 3 -1.78 15.00 2.68
C ASN A 3 -0.75 14.35 1.74
N ASP A 4 0.38 15.03 1.53
CA ASP A 4 1.37 14.78 0.46
C ASP A 4 2.12 13.42 0.51
N ASN A 5 1.64 12.41 1.25
CA ASN A 5 2.37 11.15 1.50
C ASN A 5 1.49 9.89 1.40
N GLU A 6 0.61 9.83 0.39
CA GLU A 6 -0.12 8.61 0.05
C GLU A 6 0.74 7.68 -0.81
N ILE A 7 0.87 6.43 -0.37
CA ILE A 7 1.66 5.41 -1.06
C ILE A 7 0.77 4.22 -1.37
N ILE A 8 0.66 3.91 -2.65
CA ILE A 8 -0.16 2.82 -3.15
C ILE A 8 0.72 1.58 -3.25
N VAL A 9 0.26 0.48 -2.65
CA VAL A 9 0.90 -0.83 -2.67
C VAL A 9 -0.05 -1.82 -3.33
N ARG A 10 0.44 -2.50 -4.38
CA ARG A 10 -0.31 -3.50 -5.13
C ARG A 10 0.48 -4.80 -5.19
N ALA A 11 -0.16 -5.92 -4.85
CA ALA A 11 0.46 -7.22 -5.01
C ALA A 11 0.73 -7.52 -6.50
N ARG A 12 1.90 -8.08 -6.83
CA ARG A 12 2.27 -8.36 -8.23
C ARG A 12 1.37 -9.40 -8.92
N ASP A 13 0.68 -10.25 -8.15
CA ASP A 13 -0.04 -11.43 -8.65
C ASP A 13 -1.56 -11.21 -8.82
N PHE A 14 -2.01 -9.99 -9.09
CA PHE A 14 -3.44 -9.63 -9.16
C PHE A 14 -4.23 -10.19 -10.38
N LYS A 15 -3.76 -11.28 -11.03
CA LYS A 15 -4.42 -11.84 -12.22
C LYS A 15 -5.79 -12.48 -11.94
N MET A 16 -6.07 -12.88 -10.70
CA MET A 16 -7.38 -13.31 -10.24
C MET A 16 -7.47 -12.94 -8.78
N GLY A 17 -8.49 -12.17 -8.40
CA GLY A 17 -8.62 -11.48 -7.10
C GLY A 17 -8.08 -12.30 -5.92
N PRO A 18 -6.89 -11.97 -5.39
CA PRO A 18 -6.31 -12.73 -4.30
C PRO A 18 -6.42 -11.90 -3.03
N ASP A 19 -7.36 -12.27 -2.18
CA ASP A 19 -7.26 -12.20 -0.72
C ASP A 19 -6.39 -11.05 -0.18
N VAL A 20 -6.76 -9.81 -0.54
CA VAL A 20 -6.06 -8.61 -0.07
C VAL A 20 -6.02 -8.58 1.47
N GLU A 21 -7.04 -9.15 2.10
CA GLU A 21 -7.11 -9.42 3.53
C GLU A 21 -5.99 -10.35 4.00
N HIS A 22 -5.75 -11.49 3.32
CA HIS A 22 -4.62 -12.38 3.61
C HIS A 22 -3.28 -11.72 3.36
N TYR A 23 -3.19 -10.89 2.31
CA TYR A 23 -1.99 -10.14 2.01
C TYR A 23 -1.69 -9.14 3.14
N VAL A 24 -2.66 -8.32 3.54
CA VAL A 24 -2.58 -7.42 4.70
C VAL A 24 -2.28 -8.19 5.98
N GLU A 25 -2.90 -9.35 6.21
CA GLU A 25 -2.64 -10.19 7.38
C GLU A 25 -1.18 -10.68 7.39
N THR A 26 -0.63 -11.06 6.24
CA THR A 26 0.77 -11.45 6.07
C THR A 26 1.71 -10.28 6.38
N LEU A 27 1.36 -9.07 5.93
CA LEU A 27 2.14 -7.86 6.22
C LEU A 27 2.13 -7.49 7.70
N LYS A 28 0.99 -7.65 8.37
CA LYS A 28 0.85 -7.51 9.82
C LYS A 28 1.68 -8.56 10.55
N LYS A 29 1.54 -9.84 10.20
CA LYS A 29 2.26 -10.96 10.85
C LYS A 29 3.78 -10.84 10.75
N ASN A 30 4.28 -10.32 9.62
CA ASN A 30 5.72 -10.14 9.41
C ASN A 30 6.25 -8.82 10.00
N GLY A 31 5.43 -8.04 10.71
CA GLY A 31 5.80 -6.75 11.30
C GLY A 31 6.21 -5.70 10.27
N THR A 32 5.82 -5.88 9.00
CA THR A 32 6.23 -4.97 7.92
C THR A 32 5.51 -3.64 8.07
N LEU A 33 4.20 -3.66 8.34
CA LEU A 33 3.43 -2.43 8.58
C LEU A 33 3.91 -1.67 9.83
N GLU A 34 4.30 -2.39 10.89
CA GLU A 34 4.83 -1.79 12.11
C GLU A 34 6.20 -1.14 11.86
N LYS A 35 7.09 -1.80 11.11
CA LYS A 35 8.38 -1.20 10.69
C LYS A 35 8.18 0.05 9.86
N LEU A 36 7.25 -0.01 8.91
CA LEU A 36 6.86 1.12 8.08
C LEU A 36 6.36 2.28 8.96
N SER A 37 5.50 2.02 9.95
CA SER A 37 5.05 3.04 10.89
C SER A 37 6.16 3.61 11.81
N GLN A 38 7.15 2.80 12.19
CA GLN A 38 8.28 3.25 13.02
C GLN A 38 9.29 4.09 12.24
N GLU A 39 9.49 3.79 10.96
CA GLU A 39 10.25 4.64 10.06
C GLU A 39 9.41 5.87 9.73
N ASN A 40 9.53 6.93 10.53
CA ASN A 40 8.87 8.23 10.39
C ASN A 40 9.03 8.89 8.98
N ASN A 41 9.75 8.25 8.06
CA ASN A 41 9.97 8.64 6.68
C ASN A 41 9.40 7.58 5.73
N LEU A 42 8.09 7.36 5.82
CA LEU A 42 7.32 6.52 4.90
C LEU A 42 7.32 7.17 3.52
N ASN A 43 8.23 6.72 2.67
CA ASN A 43 8.30 7.08 1.27
C ASN A 43 8.51 5.82 0.43
N VAL A 44 8.30 5.94 -0.88
CA VAL A 44 8.38 4.81 -1.82
C VAL A 44 9.74 4.13 -1.80
N GLU A 45 10.84 4.86 -1.64
CA GLU A 45 12.18 4.26 -1.54
C GLU A 45 12.33 3.43 -0.27
N SER A 46 11.92 3.94 0.89
CA SER A 46 11.95 3.20 2.16
C SER A 46 11.19 1.88 2.04
N ILE A 47 9.96 1.94 1.50
CA ILE A 47 9.11 0.76 1.35
C ILE A 47 9.69 -0.23 0.33
N LYS A 48 10.26 0.25 -0.78
CA LYS A 48 10.94 -0.60 -1.78
C LYS A 48 12.14 -1.36 -1.21
N ASN A 49 12.83 -0.77 -0.23
CA ASN A 49 13.95 -1.41 0.47
C ASN A 49 13.52 -2.46 1.50
N THR A 50 12.24 -2.52 1.86
CA THR A 50 11.70 -3.57 2.73
C THR A 50 11.38 -4.85 1.96
N SER A 51 11.07 -5.93 2.70
CA SER A 51 10.54 -7.17 2.10
C SER A 51 9.27 -6.95 1.26
N LEU A 52 8.55 -5.84 1.47
CA LEU A 52 7.36 -5.46 0.72
C LEU A 52 7.64 -5.21 -0.77
N GLY A 53 8.74 -4.52 -1.09
CA GLY A 53 9.08 -4.13 -2.46
C GLY A 53 9.35 -5.31 -3.40
N LYS A 54 9.65 -6.48 -2.87
CA LYS A 54 9.83 -7.71 -3.67
C LYS A 54 8.50 -8.38 -4.02
N MET A 55 7.46 -8.16 -3.21
CA MET A 55 6.15 -8.80 -3.34
C MET A 55 5.11 -7.90 -4.00
N CYS A 56 5.39 -6.60 -4.07
CA CYS A 56 4.47 -5.59 -4.57
C CYS A 56 5.08 -4.66 -5.59
N ASP A 57 4.18 -4.04 -6.34
CA ASP A 57 4.40 -2.78 -6.99
C ASP A 57 4.00 -1.66 -6.03
N ILE A 58 4.87 -0.65 -5.92
CA ILE A 58 4.72 0.47 -4.99
C ILE A 58 4.75 1.75 -5.81
N PHE A 59 3.73 2.58 -5.63
CA PHE A 59 3.52 3.82 -6.35
C PHE A 59 3.41 4.97 -5.34
N ALA A 60 4.14 6.06 -5.58
CA ALA A 60 3.88 7.32 -4.89
C ALA A 60 2.69 7.96 -5.60
N GLU A 61 1.82 8.67 -4.88
CA GLU A 61 0.75 9.44 -5.50
C GLU A 61 1.31 10.67 -6.27
N GLU A 62 2.01 10.42 -7.37
CA GLU A 62 2.26 11.41 -8.41
C GLU A 62 1.11 11.34 -9.41
N THR A 63 0.05 12.12 -9.19
CA THR A 63 -0.99 12.65 -10.13
C THR A 63 -1.39 11.88 -11.41
N GLY A 64 -1.18 10.56 -11.50
CA GLY A 64 -1.36 9.82 -12.76
C GLY A 64 -1.59 8.32 -12.62
N HIS A 65 -1.52 7.75 -11.41
CA HIS A 65 -1.82 6.33 -11.23
C HIS A 65 -3.30 6.11 -10.96
N LYS A 66 -3.94 5.26 -11.79
CA LYS A 66 -5.33 4.85 -11.57
C LYS A 66 -5.37 3.78 -10.48
N LEU A 67 -6.11 4.05 -9.41
CA LEU A 67 -6.42 3.07 -8.37
C LEU A 67 -7.24 1.91 -8.97
N GLU A 68 -6.82 0.70 -8.67
CA GLU A 68 -7.50 -0.55 -9.03
C GLU A 68 -8.01 -1.24 -7.77
N VAL A 69 -9.11 -1.98 -7.91
CA VAL A 69 -9.73 -2.72 -6.80
C VAL A 69 -8.66 -3.59 -6.12
N SER A 70 -8.64 -3.52 -4.79
CA SER A 70 -7.69 -4.15 -3.89
C SER A 70 -6.30 -3.52 -3.82
N ASP A 71 -6.12 -2.32 -4.35
CA ASP A 71 -4.97 -1.48 -4.00
C ASP A 71 -4.98 -1.15 -2.51
N ILE A 72 -3.79 -1.18 -1.89
CA ILE A 72 -3.61 -0.78 -0.49
C ILE A 72 -3.01 0.62 -0.49
N ILE A 73 -3.72 1.58 0.09
CA ILE A 73 -3.29 2.96 0.24
C ILE A 73 -2.69 3.08 1.64
N ILE A 74 -1.40 3.40 1.74
CA ILE A 74 -0.70 3.63 3.02
C ILE A 74 -0.57 5.14 3.21
N PHE A 75 -1.05 5.62 4.36
CA PHE A 75 -0.97 7.02 4.76
C PHE A 75 0.31 7.24 5.55
N GLY A 76 1.29 7.92 4.96
CA GLY A 76 2.63 8.08 5.53
C GLY A 76 2.67 8.79 6.89
N GLU A 77 1.71 9.66 7.21
CA GLU A 77 1.66 10.39 8.47
C GLU A 77 1.27 9.53 9.68
N THR A 78 0.41 8.54 9.45
CA THR A 78 -0.19 7.72 10.51
C THR A 78 0.28 6.28 10.46
N GLY A 79 0.92 5.86 9.36
CA GLY A 79 1.20 4.45 9.08
C GLY A 79 -0.06 3.59 8.96
N THR A 80 -1.24 4.22 8.87
CA THR A 80 -2.50 3.52 8.63
C THR A 80 -2.61 3.14 7.16
N PHE A 81 -3.47 2.18 6.86
CA PHE A 81 -3.72 1.78 5.49
C PHE A 81 -5.22 1.59 5.25
N GLU A 82 -5.63 1.82 4.01
CA GLU A 82 -6.97 1.54 3.51
C GLU A 82 -6.89 0.66 2.27
N ILE A 83 -7.96 -0.09 2.01
CA ILE A 83 -8.06 -0.94 0.83
C ILE A 83 -9.04 -0.27 -0.13
N TYR A 84 -8.58 0.05 -1.33
CA TYR A 84 -9.42 0.61 -2.36
C TYR A 84 -10.34 -0.49 -2.91
N VAL A 85 -11.62 -0.43 -2.57
CA VAL A 85 -12.62 -1.41 -3.01
C VAL A 85 -13.27 -1.06 -4.36
N GLY A 86 -12.79 -0.01 -5.03
CA GLY A 86 -13.48 0.56 -6.19
C GLY A 86 -14.69 1.37 -5.75
N GLY A 87 -14.73 2.66 -6.10
CA GLY A 87 -15.96 3.44 -5.96
C GLY A 87 -17.05 2.78 -6.80
N GLY A 88 -18.09 2.26 -6.14
CA GLY A 88 -19.33 1.88 -6.80
C GLY A 88 -19.91 3.10 -7.49
N GLY A 89 -19.57 3.26 -8.77
CA GLY A 89 -20.34 4.10 -9.67
C GLY A 89 -21.65 3.37 -9.92
N ASP A 90 -22.72 3.92 -9.36
CA ASP A 90 -24.07 3.79 -9.90
C ASP A 90 -24.08 4.21 -11.39
#